data_AF-A0A3S0A998-F1
#
_entry.id   AF-A0A3S0A998-F1
#
_cell.length_a   1.000
_cell.length_b   1.000
_cell.length_c   1.000
_cell.angle_alpha   90.00
_cell.angle_beta   90.00
_cell.angle_gamma   90.00
#
_symmetry.space_group_name_H-M   'P 1'
#
loop_
_entity.id
_entity.type
_entity.pdbx_description
1 polymer ?
#
loop_
_entity_poly.entity_id
_entity_poly.type
_entity_poly.pdbx_seq_one_letter_code
_entity_poly.pdbx_strand_id
1 'polypeptide(L)'
;MLAFTKLTAQDYTFYGKIERIISKNSFFDIKRTEKDFYFNYGIVTFFTGINKDLSFEVKNFKNNITELILPSGFKLYKNDRYSIITGCDKNFITCTNKFKNSLNFRGEPYIYNALKTNLK
;
A
#
# COMPACT_ATOMS: atom_id res chain seq x y z
N MET A 1 0.01 -0.90 7.72
CA MET A 1 -0.08 0.04 8.86
C MET A 1 1.18 0.90 8.88
N LEU A 2 1.08 2.22 8.70
CA LEU A 2 2.20 3.19 8.70
C LEU A 2 2.77 3.44 10.13
N ALA A 3 2.86 2.42 10.97
CA ALA A 3 3.07 2.58 12.42
C ALA A 3 4.54 2.79 12.86
N PHE A 4 5.50 2.92 11.95
CA PHE A 4 6.94 2.96 12.32
C PHE A 4 7.66 4.25 11.92
N THR A 5 6.92 5.20 11.39
CA THR A 5 7.48 6.43 10.84
C THR A 5 6.55 7.57 11.26
N LYS A 6 7.11 8.66 11.78
CA LYS A 6 6.39 9.89 12.17
C LYS A 6 5.83 10.65 10.95
N LEU A 7 5.26 9.92 9.99
CA LEU A 7 4.60 10.40 8.79
C LEU A 7 3.13 10.59 9.11
N THR A 8 2.61 11.76 8.81
CA THR A 8 1.19 12.05 8.79
C THR A 8 0.55 11.21 7.69
N ALA A 9 -0.27 10.22 8.07
CA ALA A 9 -1.00 9.37 7.13
C ALA A 9 -1.84 10.18 6.13
N GLN A 10 -2.25 11.40 6.52
CA GLN A 10 -3.03 12.33 5.72
C GLN A 10 -2.40 12.65 4.35
N ASP A 11 -1.08 12.86 4.29
CA ASP A 11 -0.38 13.29 3.07
C ASP A 11 -0.23 12.17 2.03
N TYR A 12 -0.48 10.93 2.47
CA TYR A 12 -0.37 9.73 1.64
C TYR A 12 -1.67 8.95 1.56
N THR A 13 -2.79 9.61 1.92
CA THR A 13 -4.14 9.08 1.79
C THR A 13 -4.79 9.69 0.56
N PHE A 14 -5.25 8.83 -0.34
CA PHE A 14 -5.91 9.21 -1.58
C PHE A 14 -7.34 8.69 -1.57
N TYR A 15 -8.27 9.42 -2.18
CA TYR A 15 -9.68 9.06 -2.22
C TYR A 15 -10.07 8.66 -3.63
N GLY A 16 -10.86 7.61 -3.77
CA GLY A 16 -11.23 7.05 -5.06
C GLY A 16 -12.63 6.47 -5.09
N LYS A 17 -13.01 6.03 -6.27
CA LYS A 17 -14.28 5.36 -6.52
C LYS A 17 -14.04 4.19 -7.47
N ILE A 18 -14.64 3.05 -7.16
CA ILE A 18 -14.60 1.89 -8.04
C ILE A 18 -15.34 2.21 -9.34
N GLU A 19 -14.65 2.10 -10.47
CA GLU A 19 -15.25 2.31 -11.78
C GLU A 19 -15.62 0.98 -12.46
N ARG A 20 -14.79 -0.04 -12.26
CA ARG A 20 -15.03 -1.39 -12.78
C ARG A 20 -14.48 -2.45 -11.83
N ILE A 21 -15.24 -3.52 -11.62
CA ILE A 21 -14.78 -4.71 -10.88
C ILE A 21 -14.04 -5.63 -11.84
N ILE A 22 -12.85 -6.08 -11.46
CA ILE A 22 -12.03 -7.01 -12.25
C ILE A 22 -12.20 -8.44 -11.71
N SER A 23 -12.14 -8.60 -10.38
CA SER A 23 -12.36 -9.88 -9.70
C SER A 23 -12.96 -9.68 -8.30
N LYS A 24 -13.12 -10.75 -7.52
CA LYS A 24 -13.59 -10.66 -6.12
C LYS A 24 -12.66 -9.85 -5.21
N ASN A 25 -11.38 -9.71 -5.56
CA ASN A 25 -10.38 -9.01 -4.77
C ASN A 25 -9.67 -7.90 -5.57
N SER A 26 -10.17 -7.52 -6.76
CA SER A 26 -9.53 -6.47 -7.55
C SER A 26 -10.52 -5.57 -8.27
N PHE A 27 -10.18 -4.29 -8.32
CA PHE A 27 -11.01 -3.26 -8.92
C PHE A 27 -10.16 -2.22 -9.65
N PHE A 28 -10.79 -1.55 -10.60
CA PHE A 28 -10.18 -0.52 -11.44
C PHE A 28 -10.79 0.86 -11.12
N ASP A 29 -9.92 1.87 -11.01
CA ASP A 29 -10.29 3.27 -10.82
C ASP A 29 -9.57 4.14 -11.86
N ILE A 30 -10.34 4.69 -12.81
CA ILE A 30 -9.79 5.48 -13.92
C ILE A 30 -9.11 6.78 -13.48
N LYS A 31 -9.45 7.30 -12.30
CA LYS A 31 -8.90 8.57 -11.80
C LYS A 31 -7.55 8.41 -11.10
N ARG A 32 -7.01 7.19 -11.01
CA ARG A 32 -5.66 6.96 -10.52
C ARG A 32 -4.62 7.33 -11.57
N THR A 33 -3.57 8.00 -11.11
CA THR A 33 -2.47 8.50 -11.95
C THR A 33 -1.11 8.18 -11.35
N GLU A 34 -1.09 7.53 -10.20
CA GLU A 34 0.09 7.10 -9.49
C GLU A 34 0.83 6.02 -10.28
N LYS A 35 2.14 5.93 -10.10
CA LYS A 35 2.95 4.92 -10.78
C LYS A 35 2.55 3.51 -10.33
N ASP A 36 2.86 2.52 -11.17
CA ASP A 36 2.78 1.11 -10.77
C ASP A 36 3.51 0.89 -9.43
N PHE A 37 2.94 0.01 -8.62
CA PHE A 37 3.39 -0.39 -7.29
C PHE A 37 3.32 0.69 -6.21
N TYR A 38 2.77 1.89 -6.53
CA TYR A 38 2.71 2.99 -5.58
C TYR A 38 1.91 2.64 -4.31
N PHE A 39 0.87 1.82 -4.41
CA PHE A 39 0.04 1.46 -3.25
C PHE A 39 0.34 0.09 -2.64
N ASN A 40 1.37 -0.62 -3.09
CA ASN A 40 1.70 -1.95 -2.55
C ASN A 40 1.93 -1.89 -1.04
N TYR A 41 1.40 -2.87 -0.30
CA TYR A 41 1.40 -2.94 1.17
C TYR A 41 0.62 -1.81 1.85
N GLY A 42 -0.20 -1.10 1.06
CA GLY A 42 -1.09 -0.05 1.51
C GLY A 42 -2.36 -0.60 2.14
N ILE A 43 -3.23 0.31 2.58
CA ILE A 43 -4.54 -0.04 3.15
C ILE A 43 -5.61 0.67 2.34
N VAL A 44 -6.59 -0.08 1.86
CA VAL A 44 -7.84 0.43 1.30
C VAL A 44 -8.90 0.38 2.39
N THR A 45 -9.62 1.47 2.62
CA THR A 45 -10.77 1.53 3.53
C THR A 45 -11.99 2.00 2.74
N PHE A 46 -13.09 1.27 2.81
CA PHE A 46 -14.32 1.62 2.09
C PHE A 46 -15.24 2.49 2.94
N PHE A 47 -15.89 3.47 2.32
CA PHE A 47 -16.81 4.41 3.00
C PHE A 47 -18.28 4.19 2.64
N THR A 48 -18.54 3.39 1.62
CA THR A 48 -19.88 3.13 1.09
C THR A 48 -20.04 1.66 0.72
N GLY A 49 -21.27 1.28 0.41
CA GLY A 49 -21.59 -0.09 0.01
C GLY A 49 -21.59 -1.06 1.18
N ILE A 50 -21.65 -2.36 0.87
CA ILE A 50 -21.70 -3.43 1.87
C ILE A 50 -20.39 -3.58 2.65
N ASN A 51 -19.27 -3.09 2.08
CA ASN A 51 -17.96 -3.12 2.71
C ASN A 51 -17.66 -1.85 3.52
N LYS A 52 -18.66 -1.00 3.80
CA LYS A 52 -18.46 0.24 4.55
C LYS A 52 -17.71 -0.02 5.87
N ASP A 53 -16.74 0.84 6.15
CA ASP A 53 -15.84 0.84 7.32
C ASP A 53 -14.90 -0.38 7.40
N LEU A 54 -14.90 -1.26 6.38
CA LEU A 54 -13.93 -2.35 6.27
C LEU A 54 -12.65 -1.88 5.59
N SER A 55 -11.52 -2.42 6.08
CA SER A 55 -10.19 -2.12 5.59
C SER A 55 -9.49 -3.38 5.10
N PHE A 56 -8.76 -3.27 3.98
CA PHE A 56 -8.08 -4.37 3.31
C PHE A 56 -6.67 -3.97 2.89
N GLU A 57 -5.74 -4.90 2.97
CA GLU A 57 -4.36 -4.67 2.55
C GLU A 57 -4.23 -4.80 1.02
N VAL A 58 -3.46 -3.88 0.42
CA VAL A 58 -3.19 -3.87 -1.02
C VAL A 58 -2.03 -4.78 -1.32
N LYS A 59 -2.29 -5.82 -2.12
CA LYS A 59 -1.27 -6.74 -2.64
C LYS A 59 -0.47 -6.08 -3.74
N ASN A 60 -1.17 -5.48 -4.70
CA ASN A 60 -0.55 -4.92 -5.89
C ASN A 60 -1.38 -3.77 -6.45
N PHE A 61 -0.71 -2.76 -6.99
CA PHE A 61 -1.32 -1.70 -7.78
C PHE A 61 -0.60 -1.59 -9.13
N LYS A 62 -1.32 -1.81 -10.23
CA LYS A 62 -0.74 -1.74 -11.58
C LYS A 62 -1.82 -1.41 -12.61
N ASN A 63 -1.50 -0.56 -13.58
CA ASN A 63 -2.43 -0.17 -14.64
C ASN A 63 -3.79 0.32 -14.09
N ASN A 64 -3.77 1.09 -12.99
CA ASN A 64 -4.95 1.57 -12.27
C ASN A 64 -5.87 0.47 -11.68
N ILE A 65 -5.37 -0.76 -11.59
CA ILE A 65 -6.03 -1.87 -10.92
C ILE A 65 -5.42 -2.02 -9.53
N THR A 66 -6.27 -2.01 -8.51
CA THR A 66 -5.89 -2.33 -7.14
C THR A 66 -6.30 -3.77 -6.83
N GLU A 67 -5.35 -4.59 -6.43
CA GLU A 67 -5.56 -5.97 -5.99
C GLU A 67 -5.38 -6.05 -4.46
N LEU A 68 -6.34 -6.64 -3.77
CA LEU A 68 -6.34 -6.87 -2.32
C LEU A 68 -5.69 -8.22 -2.01
N ILE A 69 -4.93 -8.29 -0.90
CA ILE A 69 -4.28 -9.53 -0.44
C ILE A 69 -5.32 -10.60 -0.13
N LEU A 70 -6.32 -10.24 0.67
CA LEU A 70 -7.45 -11.10 0.99
C LEU A 70 -8.67 -10.66 0.19
N PRO A 71 -9.48 -11.61 -0.31
CA PRO A 71 -10.77 -11.27 -0.87
C PRO A 71 -11.64 -10.62 0.21
N SER A 72 -12.38 -9.57 -0.16
CA SER A 72 -13.40 -9.05 0.73
C SER A 72 -14.47 -10.13 0.92
N GLY A 73 -14.86 -10.39 2.18
CA GLY A 73 -15.92 -11.36 2.50
C GLY A 73 -17.24 -11.03 1.80
N PHE A 74 -17.45 -9.75 1.47
CA PHE A 74 -18.55 -9.28 0.64
C PHE A 74 -18.09 -8.83 -0.74
N LYS A 75 -18.95 -8.94 -1.74
CA LYS A 75 -18.66 -8.53 -3.12
C LYS A 75 -18.41 -7.02 -3.20
N LEU A 76 -17.45 -6.61 -4.02
CA LEU A 76 -17.19 -5.21 -4.37
C LEU A 76 -18.21 -4.72 -5.41
N TYR A 77 -18.66 -3.47 -5.32
CA TYR A 77 -19.61 -2.88 -6.28
C TYR A 77 -19.03 -1.67 -7.00
N LYS A 78 -19.51 -1.46 -8.24
CA LYS A 78 -19.23 -0.21 -8.98
C LYS A 78 -19.81 0.97 -8.19
N ASN A 79 -19.09 2.08 -8.20
CA ASN A 79 -19.36 3.31 -7.47
C ASN A 79 -19.08 3.30 -5.96
N ASP A 80 -18.59 2.18 -5.40
CA ASP A 80 -18.12 2.18 -4.01
C ASP A 80 -16.95 3.16 -3.86
N ARG A 81 -16.99 3.99 -2.81
CA ARG A 81 -15.97 4.97 -2.47
C ARG A 81 -15.01 4.39 -1.45
N TYR A 82 -13.73 4.71 -1.63
CA TYR A 82 -12.67 4.22 -0.75
C TYR A 82 -11.60 5.28 -0.54
N SER A 83 -10.86 5.16 0.56
CA SER A 83 -9.54 5.75 0.73
C SER A 83 -8.49 4.68 0.53
N ILE A 84 -7.35 5.04 -0.05
CA ILE A 84 -6.18 4.19 -0.15
C ILE A 84 -4.99 4.94 0.42
N ILE A 85 -4.34 4.32 1.39
CA ILE A 85 -3.13 4.83 2.00
C ILE A 85 -1.97 4.07 1.39
N THR A 86 -0.95 4.82 0.95
CA THR A 86 0.24 4.20 0.38
C THR A 86 0.94 3.28 1.39
N GLY A 87 1.43 2.13 0.92
CA GLY A 87 2.18 1.22 1.76
C GLY A 87 3.66 1.56 1.84
N CYS A 88 4.26 1.15 2.96
CA CYS A 88 5.70 1.13 3.16
C CYS A 88 6.16 -0.33 3.06
N ASP A 89 6.95 -0.64 2.04
CA ASP A 89 7.58 -1.94 1.80
C ASP A 89 8.72 -2.26 2.80
N LYS A 90 8.94 -1.38 3.78
CA LYS A 90 10.03 -1.43 4.77
C LYS A 90 11.42 -1.49 4.13
N ASN A 91 11.55 -1.05 2.88
CA ASN A 91 12.85 -0.89 2.22
C ASN A 91 13.41 0.50 2.52
N PHE A 92 14.70 0.58 2.85
CA PHE A 92 15.38 1.84 3.16
C PHE A 92 15.33 2.85 2.00
N ILE A 93 15.47 2.38 0.76
CA ILE A 93 15.45 3.24 -0.43
C ILE A 93 14.05 3.83 -0.63
N THR A 94 13.00 3.02 -0.48
CA THR A 94 11.61 3.48 -0.58
C THR A 94 11.28 4.43 0.57
N CYS A 95 11.72 4.12 1.80
CA CYS A 95 11.55 4.99 2.98
C CYS A 95 12.23 6.35 2.79
N THR A 96 13.39 6.37 2.15
CA THR A 96 14.15 7.60 1.88
C THR A 96 13.57 8.38 0.70
N ASN A 97 13.29 7.72 -0.42
CA ASN A 97 12.92 8.40 -1.67
C ASN A 97 11.44 8.78 -1.72
N LYS A 98 10.54 7.89 -1.27
CA LYS A 98 9.09 8.09 -1.35
C LYS A 98 8.55 8.85 -0.14
N PHE A 99 9.11 8.57 1.03
CA PHE A 99 8.63 9.13 2.30
C PHE A 99 9.57 10.18 2.92
N LYS A 100 10.74 10.42 2.33
CA LYS A 100 11.75 11.35 2.86
C LYS A 100 12.05 11.12 4.35
N ASN A 101 11.98 9.86 4.79
CA ASN A 101 12.02 9.51 6.20
C ASN A 101 13.10 8.45 6.49
N SER A 102 14.33 8.75 6.08
CA SER A 102 15.49 7.93 6.39
C SER A 102 15.79 7.89 7.90
N LEU A 103 15.57 9.01 8.61
CA LEU A 103 15.89 9.15 10.04
C LEU A 103 15.05 8.26 10.96
N ASN A 104 13.82 7.91 10.58
CA ASN A 104 12.98 7.00 11.38
C ASN A 104 12.97 5.57 10.81
N PHE A 105 13.90 5.23 9.90
CA PHE A 105 14.04 3.86 9.44
C PHE A 105 14.63 3.00 10.57
N ARG A 106 13.88 1.98 11.00
CA ARG A 106 14.27 1.07 12.11
C ARG A 106 14.67 -0.33 11.62
N GLY A 107 15.05 -0.46 10.36
CA GLY A 107 15.66 -1.68 9.84
C GLY A 107 17.19 -1.62 9.91
N GLU A 108 17.85 -2.72 9.59
CA GLU A 108 19.30 -2.84 9.51
C GLU A 108 19.72 -2.85 8.02
N PRO A 109 19.87 -1.69 7.35
CA PRO A 109 20.13 -1.64 5.91
C PRO A 109 21.55 -2.08 5.53
N TYR A 110 22.46 -2.10 6.49
CA TYR A 110 23.87 -2.44 6.29
C TYR A 110 24.26 -3.61 7.20
N ILE A 111 23.67 -4.79 7.00
CA ILE A 111 24.27 -6.02 7.55
C ILE A 111 25.53 -6.30 6.72
N TYR A 112 26.69 -5.88 7.22
CA TYR A 112 27.95 -6.36 6.69
C TYR A 112 28.06 -7.83 7.11
N ASN A 113 28.07 -8.76 6.14
CA ASN A 113 28.33 -10.17 6.42
C ASN A 113 29.72 -10.32 7.08
N ALA A 114 29.76 -10.36 8.40
CA ALA A 114 30.95 -10.64 9.19
C ALA A 114 31.31 -12.13 9.17
N LEU A 115 31.27 -12.78 7.99
CA LEU A 115 31.72 -14.16 7.78
C LEU A 115 32.80 -14.28 6.70
N LYS A 116 33.72 -13.30 6.64
CA LYS A 116 35.01 -13.48 5.98
C LYS A 116 36.13 -12.99 6.89
N THR A 117 36.53 -13.81 7.86
CA THR A 117 37.87 -13.80 8.45
C THR A 117 38.05 -15.02 9.37
N ASN A 118 38.11 -16.21 8.78
CA ASN A 118 39.00 -17.26 9.28
C ASN A 118 40.00 -17.56 8.17
N LEU A 119 40.83 -16.56 7.89
CA LEU A 119 42.16 -16.77 7.31
C LEU A 119 43.12 -16.83 8.50
N LYS A 120 43.37 -18.05 8.97
CA LYS A 120 44.63 -18.46 9.58
C LYS A 120 44.92 -19.88 9.12
#